data_AF-A0A135RYR2-F1
#
_entry.id   AF-A0A135RYR2-F1
#
_cell.length_a   1.000
_cell.length_b   1.000
_cell.length_c   1.000
_cell.angle_alpha   90.00
_cell.angle_beta   90.00
_cell.angle_gamma   90.00
#
_symmetry.space_group_name_H-M   'P 1'
#
loop_
_entity.id
_entity.type
_entity.pdbx_description
1 polymer ?
#
loop_
_entity_poly.entity_id
_entity_poly.type
_entity_poly.pdbx_seq_one_letter_code
_entity_poly.pdbx_strand_id
1 'polypeptide(L)'
;MTSAYTTLWKPGASQKLFIFGVSTNSYLTLREFDTSIPNNTQLGPATDPTSVPSTGLIIPDTSIAAISYGGLTRVFGFIATKASDGTQQTSLYQLSPVWQAVKAGTSKTKSTAAVAGKMTDGEVGYVYYIDVVGKVIEQSLTWKNPYIVQNQQLHKATYLAACLTEKGGRFIAYQLDTKYIEVYDVSGKHPCGQLVGTGNAKESTPLAIVSYSKVGENKSYINVYWQQTGTDKLWRSQSEDNGSNWTDKILINADSPDGSSISAIFDGVAQKVVLTYRYSAQDIKCWDDEVV
;
A
#
# COMPACT_ATOMS: atom_id res chain seq x y z
N MET A 1 -4.02 16.53 -11.37
CA MET A 1 -3.35 15.30 -11.85
C MET A 1 -2.84 14.54 -10.63
N THR A 2 -2.96 13.22 -10.59
CA THR A 2 -2.69 12.42 -9.38
C THR A 2 -1.49 11.52 -9.61
N SER A 3 -0.47 11.63 -8.76
CA SER A 3 0.81 10.96 -8.99
C SER A 3 1.01 9.67 -8.21
N ALA A 4 0.45 9.59 -7.00
CA ALA A 4 0.36 8.39 -6.18
C ALA A 4 -1.07 8.23 -5.67
N TYR A 5 -1.51 6.98 -5.54
CA TYR A 5 -2.85 6.66 -5.07
C TYR A 5 -2.87 5.34 -4.28
N THR A 6 -3.94 5.11 -3.52
CA THR A 6 -4.23 3.85 -2.83
C THR A 6 -5.72 3.59 -2.88
N THR A 7 -6.12 2.33 -2.77
CA THR A 7 -7.53 1.94 -2.83
C THR A 7 -8.00 1.28 -1.55
N LEU A 8 -9.29 1.43 -1.26
CA LEU A 8 -9.99 0.78 -0.16
C LEU A 8 -11.42 0.44 -0.59
N TRP A 9 -12.01 -0.60 -0.01
CA TRP A 9 -13.45 -0.78 -0.11
C TRP A 9 -14.17 0.38 0.59
N LYS A 10 -15.20 0.90 -0.06
CA LYS A 10 -16.13 1.82 0.56
C LYS A 10 -16.85 1.08 1.70
N PRO A 11 -16.77 1.56 2.95
CA PRO A 11 -17.47 0.93 4.06
C PRO A 11 -18.96 0.77 3.76
N GLY A 12 -19.49 -0.45 3.97
CA GLY A 12 -20.89 -0.77 3.74
C GLY A 12 -21.32 -0.93 2.28
N ALA A 13 -20.40 -0.89 1.31
CA ALA A 13 -20.68 -1.18 -0.09
C ALA A 13 -19.84 -2.36 -0.59
N SER A 14 -20.47 -3.32 -1.27
CA SER A 14 -19.81 -4.54 -1.77
C SER A 14 -19.09 -4.36 -3.10
N GLN A 15 -19.35 -3.28 -3.84
CA GLN A 15 -18.85 -3.11 -5.22
C GLN A 15 -18.28 -1.72 -5.51
N LYS A 16 -18.05 -0.90 -4.47
CA LYS A 16 -17.48 0.43 -4.62
C LYS A 16 -16.13 0.54 -3.94
N LEU A 17 -15.13 0.99 -4.69
CA LEU A 17 -13.81 1.33 -4.18
C LEU A 17 -13.72 2.84 -3.94
N PHE A 18 -13.17 3.22 -2.80
CA PHE A 18 -12.56 4.51 -2.59
C PHE A 18 -11.14 4.50 -3.14
N ILE A 19 -10.84 5.49 -3.97
CA ILE A 19 -9.52 5.75 -4.52
C ILE A 19 -9.06 7.08 -3.95
N PHE A 20 -8.13 7.00 -3.01
CA PHE A 20 -7.46 8.17 -2.48
C PHE A 20 -6.27 8.49 -3.37
N GLY A 21 -5.94 9.77 -3.56
CA GLY A 21 -4.81 10.18 -4.35
C GLY A 21 -4.29 11.55 -3.98
N VAL A 22 -3.03 11.85 -4.28
CA VAL A 22 -2.44 13.18 -4.07
C VAL A 22 -2.45 13.95 -5.38
N SER A 23 -3.10 15.11 -5.39
CA SER A 23 -3.10 16.00 -6.55
C SER A 23 -1.76 16.74 -6.71
N THR A 24 -1.48 17.22 -7.91
CA THR A 24 -0.34 18.11 -8.22
C THR A 24 -0.28 19.37 -7.37
N ASN A 25 -1.43 19.83 -6.88
CA ASN A 25 -1.51 20.99 -6.01
C ASN A 25 -1.36 20.62 -4.53
N SER A 26 -0.94 19.38 -4.22
CA SER A 26 -0.66 18.89 -2.86
C SER A 26 -1.91 18.69 -1.97
N TYR A 27 -3.07 18.47 -2.59
CA TYR A 27 -4.32 18.13 -1.89
C TYR A 27 -4.58 16.62 -1.94
N LEU A 28 -5.13 16.08 -0.86
CA LEU A 28 -5.72 14.74 -0.86
C LEU A 28 -7.00 14.81 -1.69
N THR A 29 -7.19 13.85 -2.57
CA THR A 29 -8.38 13.70 -3.40
C THR A 29 -9.00 12.33 -3.14
N LEU A 30 -10.33 12.26 -3.20
CA LEU A 30 -11.09 11.02 -3.12
C LEU A 30 -11.91 10.89 -4.40
N ARG A 31 -11.90 9.69 -4.99
CA ARG A 31 -12.79 9.28 -6.08
C ARG A 31 -13.46 7.98 -5.71
N GLU A 32 -14.66 7.76 -6.23
CA GLU A 32 -15.31 6.45 -6.20
C GLU A 32 -15.08 5.73 -7.52
N PHE A 33 -14.88 4.42 -7.45
CA PHE A 33 -14.86 3.54 -8.61
C PHE A 33 -15.83 2.38 -8.40
N ASP A 34 -16.66 2.13 -9.40
CA ASP A 34 -17.66 1.07 -9.38
C ASP A 34 -17.11 -0.18 -10.08
N THR A 35 -16.85 -1.22 -9.29
CA THR A 35 -16.32 -2.50 -9.76
C THR A 35 -17.40 -3.44 -10.31
N SER A 36 -18.68 -3.09 -10.16
CA SER A 36 -19.79 -3.87 -10.73
C SER A 36 -19.92 -3.71 -12.25
N ILE A 37 -19.34 -2.64 -12.81
CA ILE A 37 -19.41 -2.31 -14.23
C ILE A 37 -18.20 -2.94 -14.95
N PRO A 38 -18.41 -3.90 -15.88
CA PRO A 38 -17.32 -4.52 -16.63
C PRO A 38 -16.55 -3.49 -17.46
N ASN A 39 -15.22 -3.59 -17.48
CA ASN A 39 -14.33 -2.69 -18.22
C ASN A 39 -14.53 -1.20 -17.90
N ASN A 40 -15.02 -0.88 -16.70
CA ASN A 40 -15.21 0.50 -16.28
C ASN A 40 -13.85 1.23 -16.25
N THR A 41 -13.77 2.32 -17.00
CA THR A 41 -12.62 3.25 -16.99
C THR A 41 -12.99 4.59 -16.35
N GLN A 42 -14.26 4.79 -15.99
CA GLN A 42 -14.76 6.05 -15.48
C GLN A 42 -14.60 6.12 -13.96
N LEU A 43 -13.76 7.06 -13.54
CA LEU A 43 -13.70 7.48 -12.14
C LEU A 43 -14.85 8.44 -11.85
N GLY A 44 -15.47 8.27 -10.68
CA GLY A 44 -16.35 9.29 -10.13
C GLY A 44 -15.63 10.65 -10.01
N PRO A 45 -16.41 11.74 -9.84
CA PRO A 45 -15.84 13.06 -9.66
C PRO A 45 -14.91 13.07 -8.44
N ALA A 46 -13.80 13.81 -8.56
CA ALA A 46 -12.92 14.01 -7.42
C ALA A 46 -13.62 14.91 -6.40
N THR A 47 -13.67 14.45 -5.15
CA THR A 47 -14.02 15.28 -4.01
C THR A 47 -12.77 15.54 -3.20
N ASP A 48 -12.68 16.74 -2.61
CA ASP A 48 -11.65 17.05 -1.61
C ASP A 48 -12.19 16.61 -0.25
N PRO A 49 -11.66 15.52 0.36
CA PRO A 49 -12.19 14.99 1.60
C PRO A 49 -11.98 15.92 2.80
N THR A 50 -11.10 16.93 2.72
CA THR A 50 -10.84 17.91 3.79
C THR A 50 -10.18 19.19 3.24
N SER A 51 -10.41 20.34 3.87
CA SER A 51 -9.60 21.55 3.67
C SER A 51 -8.14 21.32 4.12
N VAL A 52 -7.17 21.80 3.34
CA VAL A 52 -5.74 21.67 3.66
C VAL A 52 -5.41 22.43 4.96
N PRO A 53 -4.75 21.79 5.94
CA PRO A 53 -4.35 22.48 7.16
C PRO A 53 -3.24 23.50 6.88
N SER A 54 -3.13 24.50 7.76
CA SER A 54 -2.05 25.51 7.74
C SER A 54 -0.65 24.94 8.01
N THR A 55 -0.54 23.64 8.31
CA THR A 55 0.67 22.96 8.79
C THR A 55 1.61 22.50 7.67
N GLY A 56 1.20 22.56 6.40
CA GLY A 56 2.05 22.23 5.25
C GLY A 56 1.29 21.66 4.05
N LEU A 57 2.02 21.33 3.00
CA LEU A 57 1.50 20.72 1.78
C LEU A 57 1.88 19.22 1.74
N ILE A 58 0.95 18.36 1.31
CA ILE A 58 1.26 16.95 1.04
C ILE A 58 2.34 16.92 -0.05
N ILE A 59 3.41 16.17 0.15
CA ILE A 59 4.48 16.09 -0.85
C ILE A 59 3.91 15.48 -2.13
N PRO A 60 4.00 16.17 -3.29
CA PRO A 60 3.58 15.57 -4.55
C PRO A 60 4.32 14.26 -4.79
N ASP A 61 3.62 13.26 -5.33
CA ASP A 61 4.19 11.96 -5.71
C ASP A 61 4.63 11.09 -4.54
N THR A 62 4.31 11.50 -3.30
CA THR A 62 4.54 10.68 -2.12
C THR A 62 3.59 9.49 -2.09
N SER A 63 4.05 8.33 -1.64
CA SER A 63 3.14 7.21 -1.43
C SER A 63 2.08 7.59 -0.39
N ILE A 64 0.87 7.09 -0.60
CA ILE A 64 -0.20 7.15 0.37
C ILE A 64 -0.67 5.74 0.68
N ALA A 65 -1.14 5.53 1.90
CA ALA A 65 -1.68 4.26 2.36
C ALA A 65 -3.02 4.52 3.04
N ALA A 66 -3.97 3.62 2.88
CA ALA A 66 -5.26 3.77 3.51
C ALA A 66 -5.72 2.45 4.13
N ILE A 67 -6.35 2.55 5.30
CA ILE A 67 -6.91 1.42 6.04
C ILE A 67 -8.30 1.78 6.56
N SER A 68 -9.20 0.79 6.59
CA SER A 68 -10.42 0.89 7.39
C SER A 68 -10.15 0.30 8.79
N TYR A 69 -10.25 1.14 9.82
CA TYR A 69 -9.94 0.79 11.21
C TYR A 69 -10.93 1.50 12.15
N GLY A 70 -11.56 0.75 13.05
CA GLY A 70 -12.54 1.29 14.02
C GLY A 70 -13.77 1.93 13.34
N GLY A 71 -14.22 1.37 12.21
CA GLY A 71 -15.33 1.93 11.42
C GLY A 71 -14.98 3.23 10.67
N LEU A 72 -13.74 3.69 10.74
CA LEU A 72 -13.26 4.90 10.07
C LEU A 72 -12.28 4.56 8.96
N THR A 73 -12.33 5.33 7.87
CA THR A 73 -11.26 5.30 6.86
C THR A 73 -10.14 6.21 7.32
N ARG A 74 -8.94 5.66 7.48
CA ARG A 74 -7.73 6.40 7.81
C ARG A 74 -6.81 6.40 6.60
N VAL A 75 -6.32 7.58 6.25
CA VAL A 75 -5.37 7.76 5.13
C VAL A 75 -4.09 8.33 5.69
N PHE A 76 -2.96 7.84 5.24
CA PHE A 76 -1.63 8.25 5.65
C PHE A 76 -0.82 8.72 4.46
N GLY A 77 -0.01 9.76 4.66
CA GLY A 77 0.88 10.30 3.65
C GLY A 77 1.89 11.24 4.26
N PHE A 78 2.78 11.78 3.43
CA PHE A 78 3.89 12.61 3.89
C PHE A 78 3.66 14.08 3.58
N ILE A 79 3.96 14.93 4.56
CA ILE A 79 3.82 16.39 4.48
C ILE A 79 5.20 17.02 4.61
N ALA A 80 5.47 18.04 3.79
CA ALA A 80 6.61 18.92 3.99
C ALA A 80 6.31 19.92 5.11
N THR A 81 7.04 19.83 6.21
CA THR A 81 6.94 20.69 7.39
C THR A 81 8.21 21.52 7.55
N LYS A 82 8.12 22.69 8.22
CA LYS A 82 9.30 23.45 8.67
C LYS A 82 9.54 23.17 10.15
N ALA A 83 10.78 22.81 10.49
CA ALA A 83 11.23 22.72 11.87
C ALA A 83 11.46 24.11 12.49
N SER A 84 11.64 24.14 13.81
CA SER A 84 11.86 25.38 14.58
C SER A 84 13.14 26.12 14.19
N ASP A 85 14.14 25.40 13.67
CA ASP A 85 15.39 25.95 13.13
C ASP A 85 15.27 26.43 11.67
N GLY A 86 14.06 26.38 11.09
CA GLY A 86 13.77 26.77 9.72
C GLY A 86 14.09 25.68 8.68
N THR A 87 14.61 24.52 9.09
CA THR A 87 14.91 23.43 8.14
C THR A 87 13.63 22.75 7.65
N GLN A 88 13.60 22.39 6.36
CA GLN A 88 12.50 21.62 5.80
C GLN A 88 12.66 20.14 6.17
N GLN A 89 11.62 19.56 6.73
CA GLN A 89 11.53 18.16 7.12
C GLN A 89 10.31 17.52 6.46
N THR A 90 10.37 16.22 6.22
CA THR A 90 9.23 15.44 5.76
C THR A 90 8.64 14.70 6.96
N SER A 91 7.33 14.71 7.14
CA SER A 91 6.70 14.10 8.30
C SER A 91 5.56 13.19 7.86
N LEU A 92 5.40 12.05 8.51
CA LEU A 92 4.27 11.14 8.25
C LEU A 92 3.05 11.68 9.00
N TYR A 93 1.92 11.80 8.30
CA TYR A 93 0.66 12.28 8.85
C TYR A 93 -0.47 11.29 8.54
N GLN A 94 -1.42 11.20 9.48
CA GLN A 94 -2.78 10.79 9.18
C GLN A 94 -3.47 12.00 8.53
N LEU A 95 -3.97 11.84 7.31
CA LEU A 95 -4.61 12.88 6.49
C LEU A 95 -6.15 12.84 6.60
N SER A 96 -6.71 11.71 7.05
CA SER A 96 -8.15 11.50 7.20
C SER A 96 -8.42 10.53 8.36
N PRO A 97 -9.51 10.68 9.13
CA PRO A 97 -10.50 11.78 9.07
C PRO A 97 -10.00 13.08 9.71
N VAL A 98 -8.95 12.99 10.54
CA VAL A 98 -8.34 14.14 11.22
C VAL A 98 -6.87 14.18 10.84
N TRP A 99 -6.40 15.40 10.54
CA TRP A 99 -5.00 15.68 10.25
C TRP A 99 -4.17 15.62 11.53
N GLN A 100 -3.32 14.61 11.65
CA GLN A 100 -2.50 14.37 12.84
C GLN A 100 -1.10 13.89 12.45
N ALA A 101 -0.07 14.52 13.03
CA ALA A 101 1.30 14.07 12.84
C ALA A 101 1.48 12.69 13.50
N VAL A 102 1.93 11.71 12.73
CA VAL A 102 2.29 10.37 13.19
C VAL A 102 3.75 10.32 13.59
N LYS A 103 4.60 11.00 12.82
CA LYS A 103 6.02 11.19 13.13
C LYS A 103 6.53 12.50 12.56
N ALA A 104 7.27 13.25 13.38
CA ALA A 104 8.08 14.38 12.93
C ALA A 104 9.45 13.89 12.44
N GLY A 105 9.92 14.37 11.28
CA GLY A 105 11.33 14.24 10.88
C GLY A 105 11.70 12.93 10.17
N THR A 106 11.37 12.85 8.88
CA THR A 106 11.96 12.00 7.85
C THR A 106 12.62 12.92 6.80
N SER A 107 13.71 12.49 6.14
CA SER A 107 14.51 13.31 5.23
C SER A 107 14.02 13.17 3.78
N LYS A 108 14.64 13.94 2.89
CA LYS A 108 14.27 14.31 1.50
C LYS A 108 14.05 13.16 0.49
N THR A 109 14.01 11.90 0.89
CA THR A 109 13.86 10.76 -0.03
C THR A 109 12.41 10.31 -0.16
N LYS A 110 12.10 9.58 -1.25
CA LYS A 110 10.78 8.99 -1.50
C LYS A 110 10.36 8.14 -0.30
N SER A 111 9.49 8.67 0.54
CA SER A 111 8.97 7.95 1.68
C SER A 111 7.73 7.18 1.23
N THR A 112 7.75 5.88 1.48
CA THR A 112 6.63 4.99 1.21
C THR A 112 5.97 4.60 2.53
N ALA A 113 4.64 4.52 2.52
CA ALA A 113 3.87 4.07 3.66
C ALA A 113 2.99 2.90 3.23
N ALA A 114 2.79 1.96 4.13
CA ALA A 114 1.86 0.85 3.96
C ALA A 114 1.13 0.60 5.28
N VAL A 115 -0.04 -0.04 5.22
CA VAL A 115 -0.88 -0.25 6.40
C VAL A 115 -1.43 -1.66 6.46
N ALA A 116 -1.55 -2.18 7.67
CA ALA A 116 -2.11 -3.50 7.95
C ALA A 116 -2.93 -3.46 9.24
N GLY A 117 -4.13 -4.02 9.26
CA GLY A 117 -4.97 -4.03 10.47
C GLY A 117 -6.33 -4.73 10.28
N LYS A 118 -7.01 -5.05 11.39
CA LYS A 118 -8.32 -5.73 11.42
C LYS A 118 -9.32 -4.98 12.29
N MET A 119 -10.61 -5.08 11.93
CA MET A 119 -11.76 -4.48 12.62
C MET A 119 -12.38 -5.37 13.72
N THR A 120 -11.63 -6.23 14.42
CA THR A 120 -12.22 -7.07 15.50
C THR A 120 -11.81 -6.59 16.89
N ASP A 121 -12.65 -6.91 17.88
CA ASP A 121 -12.55 -6.56 19.31
C ASP A 121 -11.11 -6.73 19.84
N GLY A 122 -10.38 -5.61 19.93
CA GLY A 122 -8.94 -5.59 20.18
C GLY A 122 -8.14 -4.69 19.23
N GLU A 123 -8.82 -4.04 18.27
CA GLU A 123 -8.33 -3.04 17.32
C GLU A 123 -6.80 -2.99 17.14
N VAL A 124 -6.29 -3.74 16.16
CA VAL A 124 -4.87 -3.76 15.85
C VAL A 124 -4.66 -3.20 14.45
N GLY A 125 -3.93 -2.09 14.36
CA GLY A 125 -3.53 -1.49 13.10
C GLY A 125 -2.11 -0.95 13.18
N TYR A 126 -1.40 -1.02 12.06
CA TYR A 126 -0.01 -0.62 11.93
C TYR A 126 0.17 0.21 10.67
N VAL A 127 1.05 1.20 10.77
CA VAL A 127 1.62 1.90 9.63
C VAL A 127 3.09 1.53 9.55
N TYR A 128 3.54 1.11 8.38
CA TYR A 128 4.93 0.87 8.07
C TYR A 128 5.44 1.97 7.18
N TYR A 129 6.66 2.44 7.43
CA TYR A 129 7.29 3.45 6.59
C TYR A 129 8.81 3.29 6.58
N ILE A 130 9.45 3.85 5.55
CA ILE A 130 10.91 3.86 5.42
C ILE A 130 11.45 5.17 5.98
N ASP A 131 12.43 5.07 6.87
CA ASP A 131 13.08 6.23 7.46
C ASP A 131 14.25 6.76 6.62
N VAL A 132 14.92 7.78 7.15
CA VAL A 132 15.95 8.56 6.46
C VAL A 132 17.23 7.78 6.19
N VAL A 133 17.44 6.69 6.93
CA VAL A 133 18.59 5.81 6.81
C VAL A 133 18.22 4.52 6.08
N GLY A 134 17.02 4.45 5.51
CA GLY A 134 16.55 3.33 4.71
C GLY A 134 16.05 2.14 5.53
N LYS A 135 15.66 2.33 6.80
CA LYS A 135 15.10 1.26 7.65
C LYS A 135 13.59 1.24 7.57
N VAL A 136 13.00 0.04 7.63
CA VAL A 136 11.54 -0.09 7.78
C VAL A 136 11.17 0.03 9.25
N ILE A 137 10.27 0.97 9.53
CA ILE A 137 9.73 1.22 10.87
C ILE A 137 8.26 0.82 10.90
N GLU A 138 7.86 0.12 11.96
CA GLU A 138 6.47 -0.14 12.32
C GLU A 138 6.02 0.87 13.37
N GLN A 139 4.82 1.41 13.17
CA GLN A 139 4.14 2.28 14.12
C GLN A 139 2.72 1.76 14.34
N SER A 140 2.37 1.37 15.56
CA SER A 140 0.98 1.00 15.86
C SER A 140 0.07 2.24 15.82
N LEU A 141 -1.17 2.05 15.39
CA LEU A 141 -2.22 3.09 15.37
C LEU A 141 -2.74 3.46 16.77
N THR A 142 -2.37 2.69 17.81
CA THR A 142 -2.53 3.09 19.22
C THR A 142 -1.38 3.97 19.70
N TRP A 143 -0.47 4.37 18.81
CA TRP A 143 0.60 5.33 19.04
C TRP A 143 1.57 4.97 20.17
N LYS A 144 1.80 3.66 20.37
CA LYS A 144 2.95 3.15 21.14
C LYS A 144 4.28 3.45 20.44
N ASN A 145 5.40 3.26 21.13
CA ASN A 145 6.73 3.53 20.58
C ASN A 145 6.97 2.80 19.24
N PRO A 146 7.57 3.47 18.24
CA PRO A 146 7.90 2.86 16.96
C PRO A 146 8.94 1.74 17.16
N TYR A 147 8.89 0.73 16.29
CA TYR A 147 9.80 -0.41 16.30
C TYR A 147 10.47 -0.58 14.94
N ILE A 148 11.78 -0.85 14.93
CA ILE A 148 12.52 -1.14 13.69
C ILE A 148 12.25 -2.61 13.34
N VAL A 149 11.51 -2.85 12.25
CA VAL A 149 11.13 -4.21 11.84
C VAL A 149 12.13 -4.86 10.88
N GLN A 150 12.89 -4.06 10.13
CA GLN A 150 13.95 -4.54 9.25
C GLN A 150 15.13 -3.57 9.22
N ASN A 151 16.34 -4.13 9.29
CA ASN A 151 17.61 -3.38 9.39
C ASN A 151 18.58 -3.67 8.22
N GLN A 152 18.15 -4.44 7.21
CA GLN A 152 18.92 -4.62 5.98
C GLN A 152 18.87 -3.37 5.10
N GLN A 153 19.90 -3.20 4.26
CA GLN A 153 19.96 -2.08 3.32
C GLN A 153 18.92 -2.30 2.20
N LEU A 154 17.91 -1.44 2.19
CA LEU A 154 16.87 -1.42 1.17
C LEU A 154 17.34 -0.72 -0.10
N HIS A 155 16.66 -0.99 -1.22
CA HIS A 155 16.82 -0.17 -2.40
C HIS A 155 16.47 1.30 -2.11
N LYS A 156 17.33 2.23 -2.54
CA LYS A 156 17.23 3.68 -2.24
C LYS A 156 15.90 4.33 -2.65
N ALA A 157 15.13 3.67 -3.51
CA ALA A 157 13.83 4.12 -3.97
C ALA A 157 12.78 2.98 -3.94
N THR A 158 12.84 2.09 -2.94
CA THR A 158 11.86 1.02 -2.80
C THR A 158 10.48 1.54 -2.44
N TYR A 159 9.45 0.89 -2.99
CA TYR A 159 8.09 0.96 -2.48
C TYR A 159 7.93 -0.02 -1.31
N LEU A 160 6.87 0.17 -0.52
CA LEU A 160 6.51 -0.70 0.59
C LEU A 160 5.03 -1.04 0.45
N ALA A 161 4.70 -2.31 0.67
CA ALA A 161 3.31 -2.77 0.77
C ALA A 161 3.17 -3.60 2.05
N ALA A 162 1.98 -3.62 2.66
CA ALA A 162 1.74 -4.38 3.88
C ALA A 162 0.33 -4.99 3.90
N CYS A 163 0.18 -6.14 4.55
CA CYS A 163 -1.12 -6.76 4.80
C CYS A 163 -1.16 -7.44 6.18
N LEU A 164 -2.37 -7.67 6.68
CA LEU A 164 -2.63 -8.45 7.90
C LEU A 164 -3.52 -9.63 7.53
N THR A 165 -3.06 -10.84 7.81
CA THR A 165 -3.86 -12.04 7.58
C THR A 165 -4.93 -12.21 8.66
N GLU A 166 -5.98 -12.97 8.36
CA GLU A 166 -7.03 -13.27 9.34
C GLU A 166 -6.50 -14.05 10.56
N LYS A 167 -5.42 -14.81 10.37
CA LYS A 167 -4.69 -15.55 11.42
C LYS A 167 -3.73 -14.67 12.23
N GLY A 168 -3.69 -13.36 11.96
CA GLY A 168 -2.88 -12.38 12.71
C GLY A 168 -1.42 -12.26 12.27
N GLY A 169 -1.05 -12.89 11.15
CA GLY A 169 0.26 -12.70 10.52
C GLY A 169 0.36 -11.32 9.88
N ARG A 170 1.50 -10.65 10.07
CA ARG A 170 1.73 -9.28 9.62
C ARG A 170 2.86 -9.31 8.59
N PHE A 171 2.57 -8.93 7.36
CA PHE A 171 3.54 -9.05 6.27
C PHE A 171 3.83 -7.70 5.66
N ILE A 172 5.10 -7.47 5.36
CA ILE A 172 5.56 -6.35 4.54
C ILE A 172 6.28 -6.88 3.31
N ALA A 173 6.14 -6.17 2.19
CA ALA A 173 6.88 -6.44 0.96
C ALA A 173 7.67 -5.21 0.55
N TYR A 174 8.94 -5.40 0.19
CA TYR A 174 9.85 -4.35 -0.25
C TYR A 174 10.88 -4.91 -1.24
N GLN A 175 11.59 -4.00 -1.91
CA GLN A 175 12.66 -4.33 -2.85
C GLN A 175 14.04 -4.12 -2.21
N LEU A 176 14.89 -5.15 -2.33
CA LEU A 176 16.31 -5.08 -2.00
C LEU A 176 17.11 -4.45 -3.15
N ASP A 177 18.32 -3.95 -2.85
CA ASP A 177 19.25 -3.35 -3.83
C ASP A 177 19.55 -4.27 -5.04
N THR A 178 19.30 -5.57 -4.91
CA THR A 178 19.59 -6.61 -5.89
C THR A 178 18.46 -6.87 -6.92
N LYS A 179 17.43 -6.01 -6.98
CA LYS A 179 16.19 -6.20 -7.79
C LYS A 179 15.32 -7.39 -7.36
N TYR A 180 15.45 -7.84 -6.12
CA TYR A 180 14.62 -8.89 -5.55
C TYR A 180 13.49 -8.30 -4.73
N ILE A 181 12.32 -8.96 -4.77
CA ILE A 181 11.22 -8.66 -3.86
C ILE A 181 11.29 -9.62 -2.68
N GLU A 182 11.38 -9.06 -1.49
CA GLU A 182 11.34 -9.79 -0.23
C GLU A 182 9.98 -9.56 0.44
N VAL A 183 9.42 -10.64 0.99
CA VAL A 183 8.26 -10.58 1.87
C VAL A 183 8.70 -11.04 3.25
N TYR A 184 8.34 -10.26 4.25
CA TYR A 184 8.84 -10.42 5.60
C TYR A 184 7.68 -10.45 6.60
N ASP A 185 7.61 -11.50 7.42
CA ASP A 185 6.67 -11.61 8.54
C ASP A 185 7.19 -10.85 9.77
N VAL A 186 6.52 -9.74 10.11
CA VAL A 186 6.87 -8.90 11.27
C VAL A 186 6.19 -9.37 12.56
N SER A 187 5.38 -10.43 12.56
CA SER A 187 4.61 -10.90 13.74
C SER A 187 5.43 -11.53 14.87
N GLY A 188 6.74 -11.76 14.67
CA GLY A 188 7.69 -11.97 15.77
C GLY A 188 7.90 -13.40 16.25
N LYS A 189 7.49 -14.44 15.50
CA LYS A 189 7.82 -15.84 15.87
C LYS A 189 9.10 -16.36 15.24
N HIS A 190 9.35 -16.06 13.97
CA HIS A 190 10.65 -16.12 13.31
C HIS A 190 10.52 -15.26 12.05
N PRO A 191 11.32 -14.19 11.86
CA PRO A 191 11.32 -13.49 10.59
C PRO A 191 11.84 -14.43 9.49
N CYS A 192 10.94 -14.99 8.70
CA CYS A 192 11.29 -15.61 7.43
C CYS A 192 11.16 -14.54 6.35
N GLY A 193 12.28 -13.90 6.01
CA GLY A 193 12.39 -13.20 4.74
C GLY A 193 12.32 -14.23 3.62
N GLN A 194 11.22 -14.26 2.88
CA GLN A 194 11.07 -15.10 1.69
C GLN A 194 11.31 -14.23 0.47
N LEU A 195 12.22 -14.65 -0.40
CA LEU A 195 12.43 -14.03 -1.70
C LEU A 195 11.36 -14.54 -2.66
N VAL A 196 10.40 -13.70 -3.02
CA VAL A 196 9.23 -14.08 -3.82
C VAL A 196 9.29 -13.59 -5.26
N GLY A 197 10.17 -12.62 -5.54
CA GLY A 197 10.41 -12.08 -6.88
C GLY A 197 11.89 -12.15 -7.21
N THR A 198 12.36 -13.25 -7.81
CA THR A 198 13.78 -13.44 -8.13
C THR A 198 14.13 -12.90 -9.52
N GLY A 199 15.09 -11.97 -9.56
CA GLY A 199 15.90 -11.62 -10.73
C GLY A 199 15.25 -10.81 -11.86
N ASN A 200 13.97 -10.42 -11.77
CA ASN A 200 13.31 -9.66 -12.84
C ASN A 200 12.43 -8.49 -12.38
N ALA A 201 12.34 -8.18 -11.08
CA ALA A 201 11.59 -7.01 -10.64
C ALA A 201 12.26 -5.73 -11.19
N LYS A 202 11.45 -4.79 -11.69
CA LYS A 202 11.93 -3.47 -12.11
C LYS A 202 12.54 -2.75 -10.91
N GLU A 203 13.65 -2.05 -11.13
CA GLU A 203 14.21 -1.17 -10.10
C GLU A 203 13.17 -0.11 -9.70
N SER A 204 12.99 0.09 -8.38
CA SER A 204 11.95 0.93 -7.82
C SER A 204 10.55 0.52 -8.30
N THR A 205 10.29 -0.79 -8.38
CA THR A 205 8.98 -1.27 -8.82
C THR A 205 7.90 -0.86 -7.82
N PRO A 206 6.72 -0.42 -8.30
CA PRO A 206 5.54 -0.31 -7.46
C PRO A 206 5.21 -1.68 -6.87
N LEU A 207 4.68 -1.71 -5.64
CA LEU A 207 4.34 -2.93 -4.91
C LEU A 207 2.91 -2.85 -4.40
N ALA A 208 2.19 -3.96 -4.50
CA ALA A 208 0.95 -4.18 -3.78
C ALA A 208 1.00 -5.56 -3.09
N ILE A 209 0.38 -5.65 -1.93
CA ILE A 209 0.21 -6.91 -1.21
C ILE A 209 -1.22 -6.97 -0.68
N VAL A 210 -1.83 -8.14 -0.73
CA VAL A 210 -3.16 -8.38 -0.19
C VAL A 210 -3.19 -9.77 0.44
N SER A 211 -3.93 -9.88 1.54
CA SER A 211 -4.22 -11.17 2.18
C SER A 211 -5.71 -11.44 2.16
N TYR A 212 -6.06 -12.72 2.06
CA TYR A 212 -7.45 -13.16 2.05
C TYR A 212 -7.58 -14.61 2.52
N SER A 213 -8.82 -15.05 2.72
CA SER A 213 -9.20 -16.44 2.96
C SER A 213 -10.31 -16.79 1.98
N LYS A 214 -10.23 -17.99 1.40
CA LYS A 214 -11.29 -18.51 0.52
C LYS A 214 -12.45 -19.05 1.36
N VAL A 215 -13.67 -18.89 0.86
CA VAL A 215 -14.85 -19.47 1.51
C VAL A 215 -14.71 -21.00 1.56
N GLY A 216 -14.88 -21.56 2.74
CA GLY A 216 -14.79 -23.01 2.96
C GLY A 216 -13.37 -23.54 3.18
N GLU A 217 -12.36 -22.67 3.16
CA GLU A 217 -10.98 -23.08 3.41
C GLU A 217 -10.46 -22.50 4.73
N ASN A 218 -9.68 -23.32 5.47
CA ASN A 218 -8.98 -22.87 6.68
C ASN A 218 -7.53 -22.44 6.36
N LYS A 219 -7.33 -21.78 5.23
CA LYS A 219 -6.05 -21.27 4.76
C LYS A 219 -6.10 -19.74 4.64
N SER A 220 -4.95 -19.10 4.86
CA SER A 220 -4.80 -17.68 4.55
C SER A 220 -3.79 -17.53 3.42
N TYR A 221 -4.23 -16.83 2.39
CA TYR A 221 -3.48 -16.54 1.19
C TYR A 221 -2.88 -15.15 1.25
N ILE A 222 -1.73 -14.97 0.60
CA ILE A 222 -1.05 -13.68 0.47
C ILE A 222 -0.60 -13.54 -0.98
N ASN A 223 -1.02 -12.50 -1.67
CA ASN A 223 -0.54 -12.18 -3.01
C ASN A 223 0.33 -10.93 -2.97
N VAL A 224 1.48 -10.98 -3.64
CA VAL A 224 2.38 -9.85 -3.82
C VAL A 224 2.51 -9.57 -5.29
N TYR A 225 2.35 -8.32 -5.68
CA TYR A 225 2.36 -7.85 -7.06
C TYR A 225 3.50 -6.88 -7.30
N TRP A 226 4.16 -6.98 -8.45
CA TRP A 226 5.21 -6.07 -8.89
C TRP A 226 5.27 -5.95 -10.41
N GLN A 227 6.02 -4.96 -10.91
CA GLN A 227 6.31 -4.78 -12.33
C GLN A 227 7.66 -5.41 -12.70
N GLN A 228 7.74 -6.07 -13.85
CA GLN A 228 8.99 -6.62 -14.37
C GLN A 228 9.83 -5.58 -15.12
N THR A 229 11.16 -5.68 -14.99
CA THR A 229 12.11 -4.82 -15.73
C THR A 229 11.89 -4.94 -17.24
N GLY A 230 11.74 -3.79 -17.92
CA GLY A 230 11.69 -3.73 -19.38
C GLY A 230 10.34 -4.11 -19.99
N THR A 231 9.28 -4.25 -19.18
CA THR A 231 7.93 -4.58 -19.64
C THR A 231 6.88 -3.75 -18.90
N ASP A 232 5.76 -3.46 -19.55
CA ASP A 232 4.55 -2.92 -18.91
C ASP A 232 3.68 -4.01 -18.25
N LYS A 233 4.27 -5.15 -17.90
CA LYS A 233 3.55 -6.31 -17.35
C LYS A 233 3.71 -6.40 -15.84
N LEU A 234 2.61 -6.77 -15.18
CA LEU A 234 2.58 -7.09 -13.76
C LEU A 234 2.79 -8.58 -13.53
N TRP A 235 3.42 -8.90 -12.41
CA TRP A 235 3.66 -10.25 -11.95
C TRP A 235 3.13 -10.42 -10.54
N ARG A 236 2.76 -11.65 -10.20
CA ARG A 236 2.33 -12.04 -8.86
C ARG A 236 3.15 -13.21 -8.35
N SER A 237 3.37 -13.29 -7.05
CA SER A 237 3.63 -14.55 -6.34
C SER A 237 2.60 -14.68 -5.22
N GLN A 238 2.17 -15.91 -4.96
CA GLN A 238 1.12 -16.24 -4.00
C GLN A 238 1.69 -17.15 -2.92
N SER A 239 1.44 -16.82 -1.66
CA SER A 239 1.65 -17.74 -0.56
C SER A 239 0.34 -18.40 -0.15
N GLU A 240 0.43 -19.68 0.22
CA GLU A 240 -0.57 -20.32 1.08
C GLU A 240 -0.11 -20.34 2.54
N ASP A 241 -1.05 -20.68 3.43
CA ASP A 241 -0.80 -20.96 4.84
C ASP A 241 0.03 -19.90 5.55
N ASN A 242 -0.40 -18.64 5.41
CA ASN A 242 0.16 -17.51 6.15
C ASN A 242 1.67 -17.34 5.90
N GLY A 243 2.08 -17.25 4.64
CA GLY A 243 3.46 -16.95 4.26
C GLY A 243 4.39 -18.16 4.14
N SER A 244 3.89 -19.39 4.31
CA SER A 244 4.72 -20.59 4.42
C SER A 244 5.09 -21.22 3.09
N ASN A 245 4.22 -21.13 2.07
CA ASN A 245 4.35 -21.85 0.80
C ASN A 245 4.14 -20.89 -0.38
N TRP A 246 5.24 -20.33 -0.91
CA TRP A 246 5.19 -19.40 -2.03
C TRP A 246 5.24 -20.12 -3.37
N THR A 247 4.35 -19.75 -4.27
CA THR A 247 4.38 -20.16 -5.67
C THR A 247 5.45 -19.38 -6.44
N ASP A 248 5.93 -19.98 -7.53
CA ASP A 248 6.70 -19.25 -8.53
C ASP A 248 5.90 -18.07 -9.09
N LYS A 249 6.63 -17.13 -9.70
CA LYS A 249 6.03 -15.92 -10.29
C LYS A 249 5.07 -16.26 -11.43
N ILE A 250 3.89 -15.66 -11.38
CA ILE A 250 2.82 -15.78 -12.36
C ILE A 250 2.70 -14.45 -13.10
N LEU A 251 2.70 -14.50 -14.44
CA LEU A 251 2.45 -13.33 -15.27
C LEU A 251 0.97 -12.95 -15.16
N ILE A 252 0.73 -11.70 -14.78
CA ILE A 252 -0.61 -11.11 -14.82
C ILE A 252 -0.79 -10.44 -16.17
N ASN A 253 -1.86 -10.78 -16.89
CA ASN A 253 -2.15 -10.18 -18.19
C ASN A 253 -2.80 -8.79 -18.04
N ALA A 254 -2.17 -7.91 -17.27
CA ALA A 254 -2.50 -6.51 -17.09
C ALA A 254 -1.35 -5.65 -17.60
N ASP A 255 -1.67 -4.65 -18.43
CA ASP A 255 -0.71 -3.69 -18.97
C ASP A 255 -0.67 -2.46 -18.07
N SER A 256 0.28 -2.45 -17.14
CA SER A 256 0.54 -1.34 -16.23
C SER A 256 1.72 -0.52 -16.75
N PRO A 257 1.51 0.76 -17.11
CA PRO A 257 2.58 1.62 -17.57
C PRO A 257 3.73 1.71 -16.57
N ASP A 258 4.91 1.96 -17.11
CA ASP A 258 6.15 2.08 -16.34
C ASP A 258 6.05 2.99 -15.10
N GLY A 259 6.36 2.41 -13.92
CA GLY A 259 6.39 3.14 -12.66
C GLY A 259 5.01 3.56 -12.13
N SER A 260 3.93 2.99 -12.66
CA SER A 260 2.58 3.24 -12.20
C SER A 260 2.34 2.71 -10.79
N SER A 261 1.77 3.52 -9.89
CA SER A 261 1.31 3.01 -8.59
C SER A 261 0.33 1.86 -8.79
N ILE A 262 0.43 0.83 -7.95
CA ILE A 262 -0.47 -0.31 -7.93
C ILE A 262 -1.03 -0.50 -6.52
N SER A 263 -2.27 -1.00 -6.42
CA SER A 263 -2.93 -1.33 -5.16
C SER A 263 -3.81 -2.56 -5.37
N ALA A 264 -3.83 -3.48 -4.43
CA ALA A 264 -4.58 -4.74 -4.51
C ALA A 264 -5.52 -4.88 -3.32
N ILE A 265 -6.72 -5.38 -3.57
CA ILE A 265 -7.73 -5.59 -2.54
C ILE A 265 -8.57 -6.83 -2.85
N PHE A 266 -8.95 -7.60 -1.83
CA PHE A 266 -9.74 -8.80 -2.01
C PHE A 266 -11.23 -8.48 -1.96
N ASP A 267 -11.98 -8.97 -2.95
CA ASP A 267 -13.44 -9.00 -2.98
C ASP A 267 -13.91 -10.34 -2.39
N GLY A 268 -14.35 -10.31 -1.14
CA GLY A 268 -14.87 -11.49 -0.46
C GLY A 268 -16.22 -11.98 -0.98
N VAL A 269 -16.97 -11.16 -1.73
CA VAL A 269 -18.26 -11.57 -2.31
C VAL A 269 -18.03 -12.31 -3.62
N ALA A 270 -17.24 -11.72 -4.52
CA ALA A 270 -16.92 -12.33 -5.82
C ALA A 270 -15.76 -13.35 -5.75
N GLN A 271 -15.12 -13.50 -4.58
CA GLN A 271 -13.96 -14.38 -4.38
C GLN A 271 -12.83 -14.12 -5.39
N LYS A 272 -12.50 -12.83 -5.59
CA LYS A 272 -11.46 -12.36 -6.52
C LYS A 272 -10.55 -11.32 -5.88
N VAL A 273 -9.33 -11.16 -6.38
CA VAL A 273 -8.51 -9.98 -6.03
C VAL A 273 -8.69 -8.92 -7.10
N VAL A 274 -9.05 -7.71 -6.69
CA VAL A 274 -9.12 -6.54 -7.58
C VAL A 274 -7.78 -5.81 -7.49
N LEU A 275 -7.04 -5.84 -8.59
CA LEU A 275 -5.81 -5.07 -8.77
C LEU A 275 -6.16 -3.76 -9.46
N THR A 276 -5.70 -2.65 -8.89
CA THR A 276 -5.86 -1.31 -9.47
C THR A 276 -4.49 -0.77 -9.83
N TYR A 277 -4.35 -0.21 -11.04
CA TYR A 277 -3.12 0.42 -11.53
C TYR A 277 -3.47 1.72 -12.28
N ARG A 278 -2.59 2.73 -12.21
CA ARG A 278 -2.75 3.97 -12.98
C ARG A 278 -2.33 3.71 -14.43
N TYR A 279 -3.26 3.77 -15.37
CA TYR A 279 -2.97 3.61 -16.80
C TYR A 279 -2.56 4.93 -17.47
N SER A 280 -3.06 6.06 -16.97
CA SER A 280 -2.66 7.39 -17.42
C SER A 280 -2.81 8.41 -16.29
N ALA A 281 -2.51 9.68 -16.52
CA ALA A 281 -2.71 10.73 -15.51
C ALA A 281 -4.17 10.87 -15.04
N GLN A 282 -5.13 10.34 -15.82
CA GLN A 282 -6.56 10.43 -15.53
C GLN A 282 -7.26 9.06 -15.47
N ASP A 283 -6.65 8.01 -16.04
CA ASP A 283 -7.25 6.69 -16.12
C ASP A 283 -6.64 5.76 -15.07
N ILE A 284 -7.52 5.17 -14.26
CA ILE A 284 -7.20 4.04 -13.41
C ILE A 284 -7.93 2.84 -13.98
N LYS A 285 -7.20 1.74 -14.16
CA LYS A 285 -7.77 0.48 -14.59
C LYS A 285 -7.83 -0.47 -13.41
N CYS A 286 -8.88 -1.28 -13.40
CA CYS A 286 -8.99 -2.43 -12.52
C CYS A 286 -8.81 -3.70 -13.33
N TRP A 287 -8.19 -4.69 -12.72
CA TRP A 287 -8.05 -6.01 -13.27
C TRP A 287 -8.44 -7.03 -12.20
N ASP A 288 -9.25 -8.00 -12.61
CA ASP A 288 -9.71 -9.07 -11.75
C ASP A 288 -8.72 -10.23 -11.83
N ASP A 289 -8.07 -10.52 -10.71
CA ASP A 289 -7.23 -11.68 -10.53
C ASP A 289 -8.08 -12.81 -9.97
N GLU A 290 -8.27 -13.84 -10.78
CA GLU A 290 -8.92 -15.05 -10.32
C GLU A 290 -8.10 -15.67 -9.19
N VAL A 291 -8.80 -16.00 -8.10
CA VAL A 291 -8.17 -16.71 -7.00
C VAL A 291 -8.10 -18.17 -7.39
N VAL A 292 -6.90 -18.61 -7.76
CA VAL A 292 -6.57 -20.02 -7.99
C VAL A 292 -6.32 -20.72 -6.67
#